data_AF-A0A1F6DSM2-F1
#
_entry.id   AF-A0A1F6DSM2-F1
#
_cell.length_a   1.000
_cell.length_b   1.000
_cell.length_c   1.000
_cell.angle_alpha   90.00
_cell.angle_beta   90.00
_cell.angle_gamma   90.00
#
_symmetry.space_group_name_H-M   'P 1'
#
loop_
_entity.id
_entity.type
_entity.pdbx_description
1 polymer ?
#
loop_
_entity_poly.entity_id
_entity_poly.type
_entity_poly.pdbx_seq_one_letter_code
_entity_poly.pdbx_strand_id
1 'polypeptide(L)'
;MPPQQWNAFGFMCSFLFPLLAVIFLREKTMVAAVIVLGQAHFLLTYLQQWREGRVDGTYGALYVLACAGLFTALSFIPEPQLWTLVAAGSVFAVHFFLDEIHISGLSPTKEMRFLGIAFVLLYTALLLRYAYGVTAPLLIAPLAFAACAPLVISRLRAQAINASEMFLLSGVGILLVMIFIPKSIGVMSALGYIILFHCTRWYLFNLFKFFEEPEQVCFKGYIRDVIMVNVILAGCFIFYATFSTGSFFSYLFSREYFFAWTILHVLFSIHLSKRASLAPIAHASVH
;
A
#
# COMPACT_ATOMS: atom_id res chain seq x y z
N MET A 1 19.09 16.09 -4.48
CA MET A 1 19.71 15.04 -3.64
C MET A 1 18.60 14.07 -3.26
N PRO A 2 18.79 12.74 -3.28
CA PRO A 2 17.77 11.86 -2.71
C PRO A 2 17.67 12.20 -1.22
N PRO A 3 16.48 12.13 -0.59
CA PRO A 3 16.31 12.48 0.81
C PRO A 3 17.08 11.45 1.66
N GLN A 4 18.36 11.70 1.89
CA GLN A 4 19.25 10.90 2.74
C GLN A 4 18.90 11.08 4.22
N GLN A 5 17.98 11.99 4.54
CA GLN A 5 17.45 12.24 5.88
C GLN A 5 16.12 11.51 6.13
N TRP A 6 16.00 10.28 5.64
CA TRP A 6 15.05 9.36 6.26
C TRP A 6 15.60 8.96 7.63
N ASN A 7 15.41 9.86 8.58
CA ASN A 7 15.92 9.75 9.94
C ASN A 7 15.31 8.50 10.60
N ALA A 8 16.00 7.95 11.61
CA ALA A 8 15.49 6.87 12.44
C ALA A 8 14.04 7.11 12.93
N PHE A 9 13.65 8.37 13.07
CA PHE A 9 12.28 8.81 13.34
C PHE A 9 11.25 8.35 12.28
N GLY A 10 11.49 8.59 10.99
CA GLY A 10 10.55 8.18 9.94
C GLY A 10 10.39 6.66 9.84
N PHE A 11 11.50 5.94 10.04
CA PHE A 11 11.50 4.49 10.16
C PHE A 11 10.70 4.02 11.38
N MET A 12 10.96 4.63 12.54
CA MET A 12 10.29 4.32 13.79
C MET A 12 8.78 4.59 13.70
N CYS A 13 8.35 5.72 13.16
CA CYS A 13 6.94 6.03 12.97
C CYS A 13 6.25 5.04 12.04
N SER A 14 6.88 4.73 10.90
CA SER A 14 6.32 3.76 9.93
C SER A 14 6.19 2.36 10.50
N PHE A 15 7.04 1.98 11.46
CA PHE A 15 7.02 0.65 12.07
C PHE A 15 6.14 0.58 13.33
N LEU A 16 6.26 1.55 14.24
CA LEU A 16 5.56 1.57 15.51
C LEU A 16 4.06 1.81 15.34
N PHE A 17 3.65 2.73 14.45
CA PHE A 17 2.23 3.01 14.30
C PHE A 17 1.42 1.78 13.85
N PRO A 18 1.81 1.04 12.80
CA PRO A 18 1.13 -0.20 12.43
C PRO A 18 1.24 -1.29 13.49
N LEU A 19 2.39 -1.39 14.18
CA LEU A 19 2.58 -2.38 15.24
C LEU A 19 1.63 -2.13 16.42
N LEU A 20 1.55 -0.89 16.88
CA LEU A 20 0.61 -0.48 17.93
C LEU A 20 -0.83 -0.70 17.48
N ALA A 21 -1.16 -0.41 16.22
CA ALA A 21 -2.48 -0.69 15.67
C ALA A 21 -2.81 -2.19 15.75
N VAL A 22 -1.89 -3.08 15.38
CA VAL A 22 -2.11 -4.54 15.47
C VAL A 22 -2.26 -5.03 16.90
N ILE A 23 -1.50 -4.47 17.84
CA ILE A 23 -1.52 -4.89 19.25
C ILE A 23 -2.79 -4.41 19.96
N PHE A 24 -3.21 -3.16 19.71
CA PHE A 24 -4.25 -2.51 20.51
C PHE A 24 -5.62 -2.47 19.84
N LEU A 25 -5.71 -2.54 18.51
CA LEU A 25 -7.01 -2.50 17.83
C LEU A 25 -7.62 -3.89 17.75
N ARG A 26 -8.92 -3.97 18.08
CA ARG A 26 -9.74 -5.14 17.76
C ARG A 26 -9.85 -5.30 16.25
N GLU A 27 -10.01 -6.53 15.77
CA GLU A 27 -10.03 -6.83 14.33
C GLU A 27 -11.05 -5.98 13.55
N LYS A 28 -12.27 -5.80 14.06
CA LYS A 28 -13.29 -4.93 13.42
C LYS A 28 -12.80 -3.48 13.26
N THR A 29 -12.13 -2.94 14.26
CA THR A 29 -11.57 -1.58 14.25
C THR A 29 -10.38 -1.49 13.31
N MET A 30 -9.54 -2.53 13.26
CA MET A 30 -8.45 -2.62 12.28
C MET A 30 -8.98 -2.60 10.85
N VAL A 31 -10.00 -3.40 10.56
CA VAL A 31 -10.66 -3.42 9.24
C VAL A 31 -11.17 -2.02 8.87
N ALA A 32 -11.87 -1.36 9.79
CA ALA A 32 -12.37 0.00 9.57
C ALA A 32 -11.22 0.99 9.29
N ALA A 33 -10.15 0.95 10.10
CA ALA A 33 -8.99 1.82 9.93
C ALA A 33 -8.31 1.60 8.58
N VAL A 34 -8.09 0.34 8.19
CA VAL A 34 -7.50 -0.03 6.89
C VAL A 34 -8.34 0.48 5.73
N ILE A 35 -9.66 0.30 5.79
CA ILE A 35 -10.57 0.75 4.74
C ILE A 35 -10.54 2.28 4.63
N VAL A 36 -10.70 3.00 5.74
CA VAL A 36 -10.75 4.47 5.74
C VAL A 36 -9.41 5.06 5.29
N LEU A 37 -8.30 4.62 5.87
CA LEU A 37 -6.97 5.13 5.55
C LEU A 37 -6.51 4.72 4.15
N GLY A 38 -6.87 3.51 3.71
CA GLY A 38 -6.62 3.03 2.36
C GLY A 38 -7.38 3.86 1.31
N GLN A 39 -8.68 4.10 1.52
CA GLN A 39 -9.46 4.98 0.63
C GLN A 39 -8.90 6.41 0.60
N ALA A 40 -8.43 6.93 1.75
CA ALA A 40 -7.81 8.25 1.82
C ALA A 40 -6.52 8.30 1.00
N HIS A 41 -5.68 7.28 1.13
CA HIS A 41 -4.46 7.13 0.36
C HIS A 41 -4.74 7.04 -1.16
N PHE A 42 -5.76 6.29 -1.57
CA PHE A 42 -6.15 6.21 -2.98
C PHE A 42 -6.54 7.59 -3.53
N LEU A 43 -7.44 8.29 -2.83
CA LEU A 43 -7.92 9.60 -3.26
C LEU A 43 -6.81 10.65 -3.32
N LEU A 44 -5.95 10.69 -2.31
CA LEU A 44 -4.81 11.62 -2.28
C LEU A 44 -3.84 11.35 -3.41
N THR A 45 -3.58 10.09 -3.73
CA THR A 45 -2.75 9.70 -4.87
C THR A 45 -3.35 10.19 -6.18
N TYR A 46 -4.66 10.01 -6.39
CA TYR A 46 -5.33 10.51 -7.61
C TYR A 46 -5.36 12.03 -7.69
N LEU A 47 -5.60 12.72 -6.56
CA LEU A 47 -5.57 14.18 -6.50
C LEU A 47 -4.18 14.72 -6.87
N GLN A 48 -3.12 14.07 -6.37
CA GLN A 48 -1.75 14.40 -6.73
C GLN A 48 -1.50 14.15 -8.22
N GLN A 49 -1.87 12.99 -8.75
CA GLN A 49 -1.70 12.66 -10.18
C GLN A 49 -2.45 13.63 -11.10
N TRP A 50 -3.65 14.05 -10.72
CA TRP A 50 -4.42 15.04 -11.46
C TRP A 50 -3.74 16.40 -11.48
N ARG A 51 -3.24 16.87 -10.33
CA ARG A 51 -2.46 18.13 -10.23
C ARG A 51 -1.16 18.09 -11.01
N GLU A 52 -0.52 16.93 -11.09
CA GLU A 52 0.67 16.70 -11.91
C GLU A 52 0.36 16.53 -13.41
N GLY A 53 -0.90 16.70 -13.83
CA GLY A 53 -1.32 16.63 -15.24
C GLY A 53 -1.26 15.21 -15.83
N ARG A 54 -1.16 14.17 -15.01
CA ARG A 54 -1.02 12.77 -15.46
C ARG A 54 -2.35 12.10 -15.81
N VAL A 55 -3.46 12.80 -15.60
CA VAL A 55 -4.83 12.30 -15.79
C VAL A 55 -5.42 12.96 -17.04
N ASP A 56 -5.49 12.21 -18.14
CA ASP A 56 -6.12 12.63 -19.40
C ASP A 56 -7.51 12.01 -19.59
N GLY A 57 -8.24 12.41 -20.64
CA GLY A 57 -9.57 11.87 -20.93
C GLY A 57 -9.57 10.36 -21.17
N THR A 58 -8.50 9.82 -21.77
CA THR A 58 -8.31 8.37 -22.00
C THR A 58 -8.16 7.63 -20.68
N TYR A 59 -7.36 8.16 -19.75
CA TYR A 59 -7.19 7.63 -18.40
C TYR A 59 -8.53 7.61 -17.67
N GLY A 60 -9.27 8.72 -17.71
CA GLY A 60 -10.60 8.81 -17.10
C GLY A 60 -11.57 7.77 -17.66
N ALA A 61 -11.62 7.62 -18.98
CA ALA A 61 -12.46 6.62 -19.64
C ALA A 61 -12.08 5.19 -19.25
N LEU A 62 -10.79 4.84 -19.28
CA LEU A 62 -10.30 3.52 -18.86
C LEU A 62 -10.59 3.27 -17.38
N TYR A 63 -10.44 4.27 -16.52
CA TYR A 63 -10.74 4.17 -15.10
C TYR A 63 -12.22 3.85 -14.87
N VAL A 64 -13.12 4.59 -15.52
CA VAL A 64 -14.57 4.35 -15.41
C VAL A 64 -14.94 2.97 -15.96
N LEU A 65 -14.39 2.56 -17.10
CA LEU A 65 -14.63 1.23 -17.67
C LEU A 65 -14.13 0.10 -16.76
N ALA A 66 -12.93 0.26 -16.17
CA ALA A 66 -12.38 -0.71 -15.23
C ALA A 66 -13.21 -0.78 -13.94
N CYS A 67 -13.68 0.36 -13.42
CA CYS A 67 -14.62 0.40 -12.29
C CYS A 67 -15.91 -0.37 -12.62
N ALA A 68 -16.56 -0.03 -13.73
CA ALA A 68 -17.80 -0.66 -14.16
C ALA A 68 -17.62 -2.17 -14.34
N GLY A 69 -16.56 -2.60 -15.04
CA GLY A 69 -16.27 -4.00 -15.28
C GLY A 69 -16.00 -4.78 -13.99
N LEU A 70 -15.14 -4.26 -13.11
CA LEU A 70 -14.79 -4.94 -11.87
C LEU A 70 -15.97 -5.02 -10.91
N PHE A 71 -16.75 -3.94 -10.77
CA PHE A 71 -17.90 -3.90 -9.86
C PHE A 71 -19.05 -4.78 -10.36
N THR A 72 -19.24 -4.81 -11.68
CA THR A 72 -20.19 -5.72 -12.33
C THR A 72 -19.75 -7.18 -12.11
N ALA A 73 -18.48 -7.51 -12.35
CA ALA A 73 -17.96 -8.86 -12.12
C ALA A 73 -18.17 -9.34 -10.67
N LEU A 74 -17.95 -8.45 -9.69
CA LEU A 74 -18.21 -8.77 -8.28
C LEU A 74 -19.67 -9.10 -7.98
N SER A 75 -20.62 -8.50 -8.71
CA SER A 75 -22.05 -8.80 -8.52
C SER A 75 -22.45 -10.20 -8.99
N PHE A 76 -21.64 -10.84 -9.85
CA PHE A 76 -21.88 -12.18 -10.40
C PHE A 76 -21.11 -13.30 -9.71
N ILE A 77 -20.20 -12.99 -8.79
CA ILE A 77 -19.40 -13.99 -8.07
C ILE A 77 -20.06 -14.26 -6.71
N PRO A 78 -20.54 -15.48 -6.43
CA PRO A 78 -20.99 -15.85 -5.10
C PRO A 78 -19.83 -15.80 -4.12
N GLU A 79 -20.03 -15.16 -2.96
CA GLU A 79 -19.03 -15.03 -1.89
C GLU A 79 -17.65 -14.53 -2.35
N PRO A 80 -17.58 -13.34 -2.99
CA PRO A 80 -16.34 -12.87 -3.65
C PRO A 80 -15.22 -12.53 -2.66
N GLN A 81 -15.53 -12.48 -1.36
CA GLN A 81 -14.69 -11.95 -0.29
C GLN A 81 -13.31 -12.60 -0.22
N LEU A 82 -13.23 -13.93 -0.29
CA LEU A 82 -11.95 -14.63 -0.13
C LEU A 82 -11.08 -14.53 -1.38
N TRP A 83 -11.68 -14.65 -2.56
CA TRP A 83 -10.96 -14.54 -3.84
C TRP A 83 -10.44 -13.12 -4.07
N THR A 84 -11.27 -12.12 -3.80
CA THR A 84 -10.89 -10.70 -3.91
C THR A 84 -9.83 -10.34 -2.89
N LEU A 85 -9.88 -10.87 -1.67
CA LEU A 85 -8.83 -10.69 -0.65
C LEU A 85 -7.48 -11.18 -1.16
N VAL A 86 -7.39 -12.40 -1.69
CA VAL A 86 -6.13 -12.99 -2.16
C VAL A 86 -5.63 -12.28 -3.41
N ALA A 87 -6.52 -11.97 -4.36
CA ALA A 87 -6.16 -11.25 -5.58
C ALA A 87 -5.68 -9.83 -5.27
N ALA A 88 -6.47 -9.04 -4.56
CA ALA A 88 -6.12 -7.66 -4.19
C ALA A 88 -4.88 -7.62 -3.30
N GLY A 89 -4.76 -8.53 -2.33
CA GLY A 89 -3.59 -8.65 -1.47
C GLY A 89 -2.31 -8.97 -2.25
N SER A 90 -2.37 -9.90 -3.21
CA SER A 90 -1.21 -10.25 -4.04
C SER A 90 -0.79 -9.09 -4.96
N VAL A 91 -1.76 -8.40 -5.56
CA VAL A 91 -1.53 -7.21 -6.39
C VAL A 91 -0.95 -6.07 -5.54
N PHE A 92 -1.48 -5.87 -4.34
CA PHE A 92 -0.96 -4.91 -3.37
C PHE A 92 0.49 -5.21 -2.96
N ALA A 93 0.86 -6.48 -2.75
CA ALA A 93 2.24 -6.82 -2.40
C ALA A 93 3.25 -6.45 -3.51
N VAL A 94 2.84 -6.59 -4.77
CA VAL A 94 3.64 -6.13 -5.92
C VAL A 94 3.74 -4.61 -5.91
N HIS A 95 2.61 -3.92 -5.76
CA HIS A 95 2.58 -2.46 -5.68
C HIS A 95 3.47 -1.92 -4.56
N PHE A 96 3.32 -2.45 -3.36
CA PHE A 96 4.14 -2.12 -2.20
C PHE A 96 5.62 -2.15 -2.57
N PHE A 97 6.10 -3.27 -3.11
CA PHE A 97 7.51 -3.41 -3.47
C PHE A 97 7.96 -2.38 -4.52
N LEU A 98 7.15 -2.13 -5.55
CA LEU A 98 7.46 -1.16 -6.61
C LEU A 98 7.49 0.28 -6.08
N ASP A 99 6.51 0.65 -5.26
CA ASP A 99 6.45 1.97 -4.62
C ASP A 99 7.61 2.16 -3.66
N GLU A 100 7.99 1.13 -2.91
CA GLU A 100 9.12 1.25 -2.01
C GLU A 100 10.44 1.43 -2.76
N ILE A 101 10.62 0.84 -3.94
CA ILE A 101 11.77 1.16 -4.81
C ILE A 101 11.68 2.61 -5.30
N HIS A 102 10.49 3.06 -5.70
CA HIS A 102 10.29 4.41 -6.23
C HIS A 102 10.57 5.50 -5.19
N ILE A 103 9.99 5.39 -3.98
CA ILE A 103 10.19 6.28 -2.82
C ILE A 103 11.68 6.40 -2.47
N SER A 104 12.43 5.34 -2.73
CA SER A 104 13.86 5.27 -2.44
C SER A 104 14.74 6.00 -3.45
N GLY A 105 14.20 6.32 -4.63
CA GLY A 105 14.97 6.90 -5.72
C GLY A 105 16.10 5.99 -6.25
N LEU A 106 16.08 4.70 -5.91
CA LEU A 106 17.12 3.74 -6.27
C LEU A 106 16.71 2.97 -7.53
N SER A 107 17.69 2.66 -8.38
CA SER A 107 17.48 1.65 -9.42
C SER A 107 17.46 0.26 -8.79
N PRO A 108 16.46 -0.58 -9.08
CA PRO A 108 16.31 -1.87 -8.42
C PRO A 108 17.42 -2.83 -8.88
N THR A 109 18.30 -3.18 -7.94
CA THR A 109 19.33 -4.20 -8.14
C THR A 109 18.71 -5.59 -8.29
N LYS A 110 19.49 -6.57 -8.77
CA LYS A 110 19.03 -7.96 -8.93
C LYS A 110 18.56 -8.53 -7.59
N GLU A 111 19.29 -8.22 -6.53
CA GLU A 111 19.05 -8.69 -5.17
C GLU A 111 17.77 -8.06 -4.58
N MET A 112 17.53 -6.76 -4.82
CA MET A 112 16.27 -6.12 -4.43
C MET A 112 15.07 -6.78 -5.12
N ARG A 113 15.18 -7.14 -6.41
CA ARG A 113 14.10 -7.84 -7.14
C ARG A 113 13.80 -9.21 -6.54
N PHE A 114 14.83 -9.98 -6.14
CA PHE A 114 14.61 -11.25 -5.44
C PHE A 114 13.94 -11.04 -4.08
N LEU A 115 14.30 -9.99 -3.35
CA LEU A 115 13.63 -9.63 -2.10
C LEU A 115 12.14 -9.28 -2.35
N GLY A 116 11.83 -8.55 -3.41
CA GLY A 116 10.45 -8.25 -3.80
C GLY A 116 9.64 -9.50 -4.14
N ILE A 117 10.22 -10.42 -4.91
CA ILE A 117 9.59 -11.72 -5.21
C ILE A 117 9.36 -12.49 -3.91
N ALA A 118 10.35 -12.56 -3.02
CA ALA A 118 10.21 -13.22 -1.72
C ALA A 118 9.09 -12.59 -0.88
N PHE A 119 9.01 -11.26 -0.83
CA PHE A 119 7.96 -10.53 -0.14
C PHE A 119 6.57 -10.87 -0.69
N VAL A 120 6.39 -10.81 -2.02
CA VAL A 120 5.11 -11.14 -2.67
C VAL A 120 4.71 -12.58 -2.37
N LEU A 121 5.64 -13.53 -2.53
CA LEU A 121 5.37 -14.94 -2.25
C LEU A 121 5.01 -15.18 -0.78
N LEU A 122 5.73 -14.57 0.17
CA LEU A 122 5.43 -14.66 1.60
C LEU A 122 4.07 -14.07 1.93
N TYR A 123 3.75 -12.90 1.36
CA TYR A 123 2.49 -12.22 1.60
C TYR A 123 1.31 -13.03 1.07
N THR A 124 1.39 -13.50 -0.17
CA THR A 124 0.36 -14.36 -0.77
C THR A 124 0.22 -15.68 -0.01
N ALA A 125 1.34 -16.30 0.40
CA ALA A 125 1.34 -17.51 1.21
C ALA A 125 0.65 -17.29 2.57
N LEU A 126 0.93 -16.17 3.24
CA LEU A 126 0.28 -15.77 4.48
C LEU A 126 -1.24 -15.65 4.30
N LEU A 127 -1.67 -15.00 3.21
CA LEU A 127 -3.09 -14.86 2.88
C LEU A 127 -3.76 -16.21 2.66
N LEU A 128 -3.13 -17.12 1.90
CA LEU A 128 -3.68 -18.46 1.67
C LEU A 128 -3.79 -19.27 2.96
N ARG A 129 -2.81 -19.16 3.86
CA ARG A 129 -2.83 -19.84 5.18
C ARG A 129 -3.99 -19.35 6.03
N TYR A 130 -4.22 -18.04 6.08
CA TYR A 130 -5.26 -17.46 6.92
C TYR A 130 -6.66 -17.54 6.30
N ALA A 131 -6.78 -17.37 4.98
CA ALA A 131 -8.05 -17.39 4.27
C ALA A 131 -8.59 -18.82 4.07
N TYR A 132 -7.72 -19.78 3.74
CA TYR A 132 -8.12 -21.14 3.37
C TYR A 132 -7.59 -22.22 4.30
N GLY A 133 -6.85 -21.86 5.35
CA GLY A 133 -6.28 -22.83 6.28
C GLY A 133 -5.18 -23.70 5.67
N VAL A 134 -4.71 -23.39 4.46
CA VAL A 134 -3.72 -24.18 3.72
C VAL A 134 -2.39 -24.12 4.46
N THR A 135 -1.77 -25.27 4.71
CA THR A 135 -0.47 -25.38 5.40
C THR A 135 0.71 -25.34 4.43
N ALA A 136 0.49 -25.58 3.12
CA ALA A 136 1.50 -25.49 2.06
C ALA A 136 2.28 -24.15 2.00
N PRO A 137 1.72 -22.97 2.36
CA PRO A 137 2.45 -21.74 2.64
C PRO A 137 3.71 -21.88 3.52
N LEU A 138 3.74 -22.84 4.44
CA LEU A 138 4.90 -23.12 5.30
C LEU A 138 6.09 -23.70 4.51
N LEU A 139 5.87 -24.23 3.31
CA LEU A 139 6.93 -24.70 2.40
C LEU A 139 7.49 -23.56 1.52
N ILE A 140 6.73 -22.48 1.35
CA ILE A 140 7.15 -21.28 0.59
C ILE A 140 8.04 -20.37 1.45
N ALA A 141 7.80 -20.34 2.77
CA ALA A 141 8.59 -19.53 3.69
C ALA A 141 10.11 -19.83 3.66
N PRO A 142 10.57 -21.10 3.65
CA PRO A 142 11.97 -21.45 3.44
C PRO A 142 12.55 -20.97 2.09
N LEU A 143 11.76 -21.06 1.02
CA LEU A 143 12.19 -20.61 -0.32
C LEU A 143 12.34 -19.09 -0.37
N ALA A 144 11.41 -18.36 0.25
CA ALA A 144 11.52 -16.92 0.39
C ALA A 144 12.70 -16.51 1.26
N PHE A 145 12.98 -17.25 2.34
CA PHE A 145 14.15 -17.06 3.19
C PHE A 145 15.46 -17.28 2.40
N ALA A 146 15.51 -18.35 1.60
CA ALA A 146 16.63 -18.64 0.71
C ALA A 146 16.81 -17.55 -0.36
N ALA A 147 15.72 -16.94 -0.86
CA ALA A 147 15.78 -15.82 -1.80
C ALA A 147 16.27 -14.51 -1.15
N CYS A 148 16.07 -14.33 0.16
CA CYS A 148 16.56 -13.17 0.91
C CYS A 148 18.05 -13.29 1.31
N ALA A 149 18.55 -14.52 1.49
CA ALA A 149 19.89 -14.77 2.01
C ALA A 149 21.02 -14.14 1.17
N PRO A 150 21.02 -14.18 -0.18
CA PRO A 150 22.07 -13.54 -1.00
C PRO A 150 22.15 -12.01 -0.81
N LEU A 151 21.00 -11.33 -0.69
CA LEU A 151 20.95 -9.89 -0.43
C LEU A 151 21.51 -9.58 0.96
N VAL A 152 21.04 -10.29 1.99
CA VAL A 152 21.46 -10.04 3.37
C VAL A 152 22.96 -10.32 3.53
N ILE A 153 23.47 -11.42 2.98
CA ILE A 153 24.90 -11.79 3.07
C ILE A 153 25.77 -10.79 2.31
N SER A 154 25.38 -10.38 1.09
CA SER A 154 26.16 -9.43 0.30
C SER A 154 26.23 -8.04 0.96
N ARG A 155 25.13 -7.57 1.57
CA ARG A 155 25.08 -6.26 2.23
C ARG A 155 25.69 -6.23 3.63
N LEU A 156 25.56 -7.32 4.39
CA LEU A 156 26.27 -7.46 5.68
C LEU A 156 27.79 -7.43 5.48
N ARG A 157 28.30 -8.06 4.40
CA ARG A 157 29.72 -8.00 4.04
C ARG A 157 30.17 -6.61 3.60
N ALA A 158 29.29 -5.85 2.97
CA ALA A 158 29.58 -4.49 2.50
C ALA A 158 29.39 -3.40 3.58
N GLN A 159 28.82 -3.73 4.75
CA GLN A 159 28.44 -2.79 5.82
C GLN A 159 27.61 -1.59 5.33
N ALA A 160 26.86 -1.76 4.24
CA ALA A 160 26.17 -0.68 3.56
C ALA A 160 24.74 -1.10 3.21
N ILE A 161 23.88 -1.18 4.24
CA ILE A 161 22.42 -1.31 4.04
C ILE A 161 21.85 0.11 4.02
N ASN A 162 21.17 0.47 2.93
CA ASN A 162 20.48 1.77 2.87
C ASN A 162 19.09 1.69 3.54
N ALA A 163 18.50 2.85 3.87
CA ALA A 163 17.22 2.92 4.57
C ALA A 163 16.10 2.14 3.85
N SER A 164 16.10 2.17 2.53
CA SER A 164 15.13 1.50 1.66
C SER A 164 15.20 -0.02 1.72
N GLU A 165 16.41 -0.56 1.71
CA GLU A 165 16.68 -1.97 1.93
C GLU A 165 16.28 -2.38 3.34
N MET A 166 16.54 -1.54 4.36
CA MET A 166 16.05 -1.79 5.72
C MET A 166 14.52 -1.86 5.80
N PHE A 167 13.80 -0.97 5.11
CA PHE A 167 12.34 -1.01 5.09
C PHE A 167 11.82 -2.28 4.42
N LEU A 168 12.35 -2.68 3.27
CA LEU A 168 11.95 -3.91 2.59
C LEU A 168 12.26 -5.16 3.43
N LEU A 169 13.45 -5.20 4.05
CA LEU A 169 13.83 -6.27 4.97
C LEU A 169 12.94 -6.31 6.20
N SER A 170 12.53 -5.15 6.74
CA SER A 170 11.60 -5.09 7.86
C SER A 170 10.25 -5.70 7.49
N GLY A 171 9.69 -5.34 6.31
CA GLY A 171 8.44 -5.92 5.80
C GLY A 171 8.52 -7.44 5.69
N VAL A 172 9.60 -7.98 5.11
CA VAL A 172 9.83 -9.43 5.05
C VAL A 172 9.96 -10.05 6.44
N GLY A 173 10.72 -9.43 7.34
CA GLY A 173 10.90 -9.88 8.72
C GLY A 173 9.58 -9.98 9.46
N ILE A 174 8.71 -8.99 9.33
CA ILE A 174 7.38 -8.98 9.95
C ILE A 174 6.51 -10.10 9.39
N LEU A 175 6.50 -10.31 8.07
CA LEU A 175 5.76 -11.41 7.46
C LEU A 175 6.24 -12.76 7.96
N LEU A 176 7.55 -12.95 8.11
CA LEU A 176 8.11 -14.16 8.71
C LEU A 176 7.62 -14.34 10.15
N VAL A 177 7.70 -13.31 11.00
CA VAL A 177 7.17 -13.39 12.37
C VAL A 177 5.68 -13.76 12.35
N MET A 178 4.87 -13.13 11.49
CA MET A 178 3.43 -13.40 11.38
C MET A 178 3.10 -14.83 10.91
N ILE A 179 3.95 -15.45 10.07
CA ILE A 179 3.79 -16.86 9.68
C ILE A 179 3.91 -17.79 10.90
N PHE A 180 4.77 -17.47 11.86
CA PHE A 180 5.01 -18.29 13.05
C PHE A 180 4.14 -17.90 14.26
N ILE A 181 3.48 -16.74 14.25
CA ILE A 181 2.50 -16.37 15.27
C ILE A 181 1.25 -17.27 15.16
N PRO A 182 0.67 -17.71 16.31
CA PRO A 182 -0.59 -18.43 16.35
C PRO A 182 -1.73 -17.72 15.58
N LYS A 183 -2.70 -18.51 15.07
CA LYS A 183 -3.90 -18.01 14.36
C LYS A 183 -4.79 -17.05 15.17
N SER A 184 -4.45 -16.76 16.43
CA SER A 184 -5.17 -15.81 17.27
C SER A 184 -5.08 -14.37 16.76
N ILE A 185 -4.08 -14.04 15.92
CA ILE A 185 -4.07 -12.79 15.16
C ILE A 185 -4.87 -13.02 13.87
N GLY A 186 -6.02 -12.35 13.75
CA GLY A 186 -6.89 -12.43 12.58
C GLY A 186 -6.21 -11.96 11.29
N VAL A 187 -6.66 -12.49 10.15
CA VAL A 187 -6.08 -12.20 8.82
C VAL A 187 -6.02 -10.71 8.51
N MET A 188 -7.03 -9.95 8.97
CA MET A 188 -7.13 -8.52 8.72
C MET A 188 -6.14 -7.70 9.55
N SER A 189 -5.67 -8.23 10.68
CA SER A 189 -4.60 -7.59 11.45
C SER A 189 -3.24 -7.74 10.76
N ALA A 190 -2.96 -8.90 10.16
CA ALA A 190 -1.73 -9.11 9.40
C ALA A 190 -1.69 -8.24 8.12
N LEU A 191 -2.80 -8.24 7.37
CA LEU A 191 -3.00 -7.35 6.22
C LEU A 191 -2.90 -5.88 6.62
N GLY A 192 -3.61 -5.53 7.70
CA GLY A 192 -3.69 -4.16 8.18
C GLY A 192 -2.32 -3.61 8.56
N TYR A 193 -1.44 -4.42 9.13
CA TYR A 193 -0.07 -3.99 9.39
C TYR A 193 0.62 -3.48 8.11
N ILE A 194 0.67 -4.30 7.07
CA ILE A 194 1.45 -3.98 5.87
C ILE A 194 0.82 -2.81 5.12
N ILE A 195 -0.53 -2.75 5.06
CA ILE A 195 -1.23 -1.62 4.47
C ILE A 195 -0.95 -0.33 5.24
N LEU A 196 -1.07 -0.35 6.57
CA LEU A 196 -0.80 0.84 7.40
C LEU A 196 0.66 1.26 7.34
N PHE A 197 1.59 0.29 7.30
CA PHE A 197 3.02 0.54 7.12
C PHE A 197 3.27 1.28 5.81
N HIS A 198 2.70 0.79 4.71
CA HIS A 198 2.80 1.42 3.40
C HIS A 198 2.20 2.83 3.39
N CYS A 199 0.95 2.99 3.85
CA CYS A 199 0.30 4.29 3.90
C CYS A 199 1.09 5.29 4.75
N THR A 200 1.58 4.88 5.92
CA THR A 200 2.38 5.74 6.81
C THR A 200 3.67 6.18 6.13
N ARG A 201 4.37 5.24 5.49
CA ARG A 201 5.59 5.55 4.74
C ARG A 201 5.32 6.50 3.58
N TRP A 202 4.25 6.30 2.84
CA TRP A 202 3.84 7.18 1.76
C TRP A 202 3.51 8.60 2.25
N TYR A 203 2.80 8.73 3.38
CA TYR A 203 2.51 10.03 3.99
C TYR A 203 3.79 10.74 4.42
N LEU A 204 4.68 10.04 5.11
CA LEU A 204 5.95 10.61 5.57
C LEU A 204 6.86 11.00 4.42
N PHE A 205 6.89 10.22 3.33
CA PHE A 205 7.71 10.53 2.16
C PHE A 205 7.31 11.86 1.54
N ASN A 206 6.01 12.00 1.26
CA ASN A 206 5.49 13.23 0.67
C ASN A 206 5.63 14.40 1.64
N LEU A 207 5.44 14.17 2.94
CA LEU A 207 5.66 15.18 3.97
C LEU A 207 7.10 15.72 3.93
N PHE A 208 8.10 14.82 3.97
CA PHE A 208 9.51 15.22 3.95
C PHE A 208 9.94 15.85 2.63
N LYS A 209 9.39 15.36 1.50
CA LYS A 209 9.60 16.00 0.19
C LYS A 209 9.20 17.48 0.23
N PHE A 210 8.03 17.82 0.78
CA PHE A 210 7.58 19.21 0.85
C PHE A 210 8.22 20.04 1.97
N PHE A 211 8.89 19.41 2.95
CA PHE A 211 9.73 20.13 3.92
C PHE A 211 11.04 20.62 3.29
N GLU A 212 11.58 19.88 2.32
CA GLU A 212 12.83 20.23 1.63
C GLU A 212 12.61 21.23 0.48
N GLU A 213 11.37 21.42 0.02
CA GLU A 213 11.03 22.42 -0.98
C GLU A 213 10.89 23.83 -0.36
N PRO A 214 11.47 24.88 -0.97
CA PRO A 214 11.47 26.24 -0.40
C PRO A 214 10.09 26.90 -0.30
N GLU A 215 9.07 26.36 -0.97
CA GLU A 215 7.73 26.91 -0.99
C GLU A 215 6.85 26.34 0.14
N GLN A 216 6.79 27.05 1.27
CA GLN A 216 5.92 26.71 2.41
C GLN A 216 4.43 26.52 2.05
N VAL A 217 3.98 27.08 0.92
CA VAL A 217 2.61 26.94 0.40
C VAL A 217 2.33 25.49 0.01
N CYS A 218 3.29 24.80 -0.63
CA CYS A 218 3.16 23.40 -1.01
C CYS A 218 3.02 22.48 0.20
N PHE A 219 3.81 22.74 1.25
CA PHE A 219 3.73 22.00 2.52
C PHE A 219 2.37 22.15 3.22
N LYS A 220 1.89 23.40 3.40
CA LYS A 220 0.60 23.67 4.05
C LYS A 220 -0.56 23.09 3.24
N GLY A 221 -0.49 23.18 1.91
CA GLY A 221 -1.46 22.58 1.01
C GLY A 221 -1.54 21.07 1.17
N TYR A 222 -0.39 20.38 1.20
CA TYR A 222 -0.32 18.94 1.42
C TYR A 222 -0.94 18.51 2.76
N ILE A 223 -0.54 19.12 3.87
CA ILE A 223 -1.09 18.81 5.20
C ILE A 223 -2.61 19.02 5.24
N ARG A 224 -3.09 20.15 4.70
CA ARG A 224 -4.52 20.46 4.64
C ARG A 224 -5.27 19.36 3.90
N ASP A 225 -4.77 18.94 2.73
CA ASP A 225 -5.44 17.94 1.90
C ASP A 225 -5.44 16.56 2.58
N VAL A 226 -4.32 16.15 3.21
CA VAL A 226 -4.24 14.92 3.99
C VAL A 226 -5.28 14.91 5.11
N ILE A 227 -5.33 15.99 5.92
CA ILE A 227 -6.29 16.10 7.02
C ILE A 227 -7.72 16.09 6.48
N MET A 228 -8.01 16.92 5.48
CA MET A 228 -9.35 17.08 4.93
C MET A 228 -9.89 15.76 4.35
N VAL A 229 -9.10 15.06 3.53
CA VAL A 229 -9.51 13.79 2.93
C VAL A 229 -9.75 12.73 3.99
N ASN A 230 -8.87 12.61 4.99
CA ASN A 230 -9.05 11.64 6.07
C ASN A 230 -10.28 11.96 6.93
N VAL A 231 -10.52 13.24 7.27
CA VAL A 231 -11.70 13.67 8.03
C VAL A 231 -12.99 13.39 7.24
N ILE A 232 -13.02 13.71 5.96
CA ILE A 232 -14.18 13.45 5.09
C ILE A 232 -14.47 11.95 5.04
N LEU A 233 -13.47 11.11 4.76
CA LEU A 233 -13.68 9.67 4.64
C LEU A 233 -14.02 9.01 5.98
N ALA A 234 -13.44 9.47 7.09
CA ALA A 234 -13.84 9.02 8.42
C ALA A 234 -15.30 9.40 8.72
N GLY A 235 -15.72 10.63 8.40
CA GLY A 235 -17.11 11.08 8.55
C GLY A 235 -18.09 10.27 7.70
N CYS A 236 -17.76 10.04 6.43
CA CYS A 236 -18.53 9.18 5.53
C CYS A 236 -18.61 7.74 6.03
N PHE A 237 -17.52 7.20 6.58
CA PHE A 237 -17.51 5.86 7.16
C PHE A 237 -18.37 5.77 8.44
N ILE A 238 -18.30 6.76 9.33
CA ILE A 238 -19.16 6.83 10.52
C ILE A 238 -20.63 6.87 10.11
N PHE A 239 -20.97 7.68 9.10
CA PHE A 239 -22.32 7.73 8.55
C PHE A 239 -22.75 6.36 8.00
N TYR A 240 -21.91 5.73 7.18
CA TYR A 240 -22.16 4.38 6.66
C TYR A 240 -22.39 3.34 7.78
N ALA A 241 -21.51 3.34 8.78
CA ALA A 241 -21.56 2.40 9.91
C ALA A 241 -22.79 2.60 10.81
N THR A 242 -23.36 3.81 10.84
CA THR A 242 -24.50 4.16 11.69
C THR A 242 -25.84 3.94 10.97
N PHE A 243 -25.92 4.26 9.67
CA PHE A 243 -27.21 4.47 9.02
C PHE A 243 -27.59 3.47 7.92
N SER A 244 -26.73 2.54 7.49
CA SER A 244 -27.10 1.74 6.30
C SER A 244 -26.55 0.34 6.18
N THR A 245 -27.49 -0.59 6.01
CA THR A 245 -27.41 -1.74 5.09
C THR A 245 -27.94 -1.29 3.72
N GLY A 246 -27.15 -1.46 2.65
CA GLY A 246 -27.60 -1.23 1.25
C GLY A 246 -27.43 0.18 0.66
N SER A 247 -26.69 1.09 1.29
CA SER A 247 -26.45 2.44 0.75
C SER A 247 -25.35 2.47 -0.32
N PHE A 248 -25.30 3.56 -1.11
CA PHE A 248 -24.18 3.92 -1.98
C PHE A 248 -22.80 3.78 -1.30
N PHE A 249 -22.71 4.04 0.00
CA PHE A 249 -21.47 3.92 0.75
C PHE A 249 -20.95 2.48 0.89
N SER A 250 -21.78 1.46 0.66
CA SER A 250 -21.31 0.07 0.57
C SER A 250 -20.27 -0.11 -0.54
N TYR A 251 -20.44 0.57 -1.68
CA TYR A 251 -19.47 0.58 -2.77
C TYR A 251 -18.14 1.25 -2.40
N LEU A 252 -18.08 2.02 -1.31
CA LEU A 252 -16.85 2.65 -0.81
C LEU A 252 -16.23 1.85 0.35
N PHE A 253 -17.06 1.38 1.29
CA PHE A 253 -16.60 0.93 2.60
C PHE A 253 -16.89 -0.54 2.91
N SER A 254 -17.57 -1.29 2.04
CA SER A 254 -17.60 -2.75 2.19
C SER A 254 -16.24 -3.35 1.86
N ARG A 255 -15.95 -4.54 2.43
CA ARG A 255 -14.65 -5.20 2.26
C ARG A 255 -14.40 -5.59 0.80
N GLU A 256 -15.43 -6.09 0.14
CA GLU A 256 -15.40 -6.56 -1.24
C GLU A 256 -15.06 -5.42 -2.20
N TYR A 257 -15.76 -4.29 -2.04
CA TYR A 257 -15.52 -3.12 -2.88
C TYR A 257 -14.21 -2.42 -2.51
N PHE A 258 -13.78 -2.42 -1.25
CA PHE A 258 -12.45 -1.95 -0.87
C PHE A 258 -11.33 -2.72 -1.59
N PHE A 259 -11.44 -4.05 -1.70
CA PHE A 259 -10.47 -4.85 -2.45
C PHE A 259 -10.51 -4.56 -3.95
N ALA A 260 -11.69 -4.32 -4.53
CA ALA A 260 -11.79 -3.85 -5.91
C ALA A 260 -11.13 -2.49 -6.12
N TRP A 261 -11.38 -1.52 -5.22
CA TRP A 261 -10.70 -0.23 -5.24
C TRP A 261 -9.19 -0.38 -5.10
N THR A 262 -8.72 -1.30 -4.27
CA THR A 262 -7.28 -1.60 -4.14
C THR A 262 -6.69 -2.07 -5.48
N ILE A 263 -7.36 -3.00 -6.18
CA ILE A 263 -6.92 -3.46 -7.50
C ILE A 263 -6.87 -2.30 -8.50
N LEU A 264 -7.92 -1.48 -8.56
CA LEU A 264 -7.97 -0.31 -9.44
C LEU A 264 -6.86 0.68 -9.10
N HIS A 265 -6.66 0.97 -7.82
CA HIS A 265 -5.58 1.83 -7.37
C HIS A 265 -4.22 1.37 -7.85
N VAL A 266 -3.90 0.09 -7.69
CA VAL A 266 -2.63 -0.46 -8.15
C VAL A 266 -2.49 -0.40 -9.68
N LEU A 267 -3.54 -0.77 -10.43
CA LEU A 267 -3.49 -0.75 -11.90
C LEU A 267 -3.19 0.66 -12.44
N PHE A 268 -3.86 1.67 -11.86
CA PHE A 268 -3.78 3.04 -12.34
C PHE A 268 -2.63 3.83 -11.72
N SER A 269 -2.06 3.41 -10.58
CA SER A 269 -0.80 3.96 -10.06
C SER A 269 0.42 3.46 -10.85
N ILE A 270 0.45 2.18 -11.25
CA ILE A 270 1.56 1.58 -12.01
C ILE A 270 1.56 2.02 -13.48
N HIS A 271 0.40 2.05 -14.15
CA HIS A 271 0.32 2.38 -15.58
C HIS A 271 0.85 3.79 -15.91
N LEU A 272 0.73 4.72 -14.98
CA LEU A 272 1.14 6.11 -15.16
C LEU A 272 2.65 6.35 -14.99
N SER A 273 3.37 5.50 -14.25
CA SER A 273 4.84 5.65 -14.16
C SER A 273 5.52 5.43 -15.51
N LYS A 274 4.94 4.55 -16.36
CA LYS A 274 5.40 4.30 -17.72
C LYS A 274 5.11 5.45 -18.69
N ARG A 275 3.96 6.13 -18.56
CA ARG A 275 3.66 7.32 -19.39
C ARG A 275 4.54 8.51 -19.03
N ALA A 276 4.81 8.73 -17.73
CA ALA A 276 5.72 9.77 -17.27
C ALA A 276 7.16 9.59 -17.77
N SER A 277 7.63 8.35 -17.96
CA SER A 277 8.95 8.08 -18.58
C SER A 277 9.02 8.32 -20.09
N LEU A 278 7.88 8.58 -20.75
CA LEU A 278 7.77 8.76 -22.20
C LEU A 278 7.33 10.18 -22.60
N ALA A 279 6.88 11.01 -21.65
CA ALA A 279 6.48 12.38 -21.90
C ALA A 279 7.66 13.34 -21.61
N PRO A 280 8.03 14.25 -22.53
CA PRO A 280 8.95 15.34 -22.19
C PRO A 280 8.30 16.19 -21.10
N ILE A 281 9.08 16.53 -20.07
CA ILE A 281 8.66 17.37 -18.94
C ILE A 281 8.28 18.75 -19.51
N ALA A 282 7.00 18.95 -19.80
CA ALA A 282 6.46 20.26 -20.05
C ALA A 282 6.38 20.96 -18.69
N HIS A 283 7.30 21.89 -18.45
CA HIS A 283 7.15 22.86 -17.38
C HIS A 283 5.85 23.64 -17.63
N ALA A 284 4.78 23.30 -16.92
CA ALA A 284 3.61 24.15 -16.86
C ALA A 284 4.00 25.39 -16.05
N SER A 285 4.28 26.47 -16.77
CA SER A 285 4.38 27.83 -16.22
C SER A 285 3.10 28.16 -15.47
N VAL A 286 3.25 28.43 -14.18
CA VAL A 286 2.20 28.97 -13.31
C VAL A 286 1.78 30.34 -13.87
N HIS A 287 0.52 30.47 -14.24
CA HIS A 287 -0.19 31.73 -14.43
C HIS A 287 -1.47 31.71 -13.59
#